data_AF-A0AA51J279-F1
#
_entry.id   AF-A0AA51J279-F1
#
_cell.length_a   1.000
_cell.length_b   1.000
_cell.length_c   1.000
_cell.angle_alpha   90.00
_cell.angle_beta   90.00
_cell.angle_gamma   90.00
#
_symmetry.space_group_name_H-M   'P 1'
#
loop_
_entity.id
_entity.type
_entity.pdbx_description
1 polymer ?
#
loop_
_entity_poly.entity_id
_entity_poly.type
_entity_poly.pdbx_seq_one_letter_code
_entity_poly.pdbx_strand_id
1 'polypeptide(L)' 'EHKKQYDSDIEDRFRMKIYAENKHKIAKHNQRYARGLVSFRLKQNKYGDMLHHEFVHTMNGFN' A
#
# COMPACT_ATOMS: atom_id res chain seq x y z
N GLU A 1 5.68 -14.12 -4.68
CA GLU A 1 4.72 -13.50 -3.73
C GLU A 1 5.44 -13.15 -2.43
N HIS A 2 4.98 -12.13 -1.72
CA HIS A 2 5.72 -11.47 -0.64
C HIS A 2 5.68 -12.30 0.66
N LYS A 3 6.79 -12.96 1.03
CA LYS A 3 6.94 -13.76 2.26
C LYS A 3 7.19 -12.85 3.47
N LYS A 4 6.17 -12.14 3.94
CA LYS A 4 6.28 -11.35 5.19
C LYS A 4 5.89 -12.24 6.37
N GLN A 5 6.76 -12.29 7.37
CA GLN A 5 6.49 -12.91 8.68
C GLN A 5 6.29 -11.76 9.66
N TYR A 6 5.17 -11.77 10.37
CA TYR A 6 4.89 -10.82 11.45
C TYR A 6 4.91 -11.60 12.77
N ASP A 7 5.48 -11.00 13.81
CA ASP A 7 5.74 -11.68 15.09
C ASP A 7 4.46 -11.88 15.92
N SER A 8 3.35 -11.21 15.55
CA SER A 8 2.09 -11.21 16.30
C SER A 8 0.87 -11.23 15.39
N ASP A 9 -0.15 -12.00 15.77
CA ASP A 9 -1.48 -12.03 15.12
C ASP A 9 -2.15 -10.64 15.06
N ILE A 10 -1.84 -9.77 16.03
CA ILE A 10 -2.35 -8.40 16.07
C ILE A 10 -1.73 -7.58 14.94
N GLU A 11 -0.42 -7.75 14.73
CA GLU A 11 0.29 -7.07 13.65
C GLU A 11 -0.17 -7.60 12.29
N ASP A 12 -0.36 -8.92 12.13
CA ASP A 12 -0.83 -9.50 10.88
C ASP A 12 -2.23 -8.96 10.48
N ARG A 13 -3.16 -8.87 11.44
CA ARG A 13 -4.48 -8.26 11.19
C ARG A 13 -4.38 -6.78 10.82
N PHE A 14 -3.50 -6.05 11.48
CA PHE A 14 -3.26 -4.64 11.18
C PHE A 14 -2.69 -4.44 9.78
N ARG A 15 -1.67 -5.22 9.41
CA ARG A 15 -1.02 -5.22 8.10
C ARG A 15 -1.98 -5.64 6.99
N MET A 16 -2.82 -6.64 7.24
CA MET A 16 -3.88 -7.07 6.32
C MET A 16 -4.92 -5.95 6.08
N LYS A 17 -5.30 -5.20 7.13
CA LYS A 17 -6.19 -4.04 7.00
C LYS A 17 -5.57 -2.96 6.13
N ILE A 18 -4.30 -2.63 6.34
CA ILE A 18 -3.57 -1.65 5.53
C ILE A 18 -3.51 -2.09 4.06
N TYR A 19 -3.22 -3.37 3.83
CA TYR A 19 -3.20 -3.94 2.49
C TYR A 19 -4.55 -3.81 1.76
N ALA A 20 -5.66 -4.08 2.46
CA ALA A 20 -7.00 -3.92 1.93
C ALA A 20 -7.32 -2.45 1.57
N GLU A 21 -6.98 -1.52 2.46
CA GLU A 21 -7.17 -0.09 2.22
C GLU A 21 -6.36 0.42 1.02
N ASN A 22 -5.09 0.01 0.91
CA ASN A 22 -4.22 0.38 -0.20
C ASN A 22 -4.70 -0.23 -1.52
N LYS A 23 -5.16 -1.48 -1.52
CA LYS A 23 -5.76 -2.11 -2.70
C LYS A 23 -7.01 -1.35 -3.17
N HIS A 24 -7.85 -0.92 -2.24
CA HIS A 24 -9.03 -0.11 -2.55
C HIS A 24 -8.66 1.25 -3.16
N LYS A 25 -7.66 1.94 -2.59
CA LYS A 25 -7.13 3.21 -3.15
C LYS A 25 -6.60 3.02 -4.57
N ILE A 26 -5.85 1.94 -4.83
CA ILE A 26 -5.33 1.61 -6.15
C ILE A 26 -6.46 1.36 -7.15
N ALA A 27 -7.48 0.59 -6.75
CA ALA A 27 -8.65 0.34 -7.59
C ALA A 27 -9.37 1.66 -7.96
N LYS A 28 -9.61 2.53 -6.98
CA LYS A 28 -10.22 3.85 -7.20
C LYS A 28 -9.38 4.73 -8.13
N HIS A 29 -8.06 4.73 -7.97
CA HIS A 29 -7.16 5.46 -8.86
C HIS A 29 -7.18 4.92 -10.29
N ASN A 30 -7.14 3.59 -10.45
CA ASN A 30 -7.19 2.94 -11.75
C ASN A 30 -8.55 3.13 -12.44
N GLN A 31 -9.64 3.25 -11.68
CA GLN A 31 -10.94 3.63 -12.22
C GLN A 31 -10.92 5.07 -12.77
N ARG A 32 -10.26 6.01 -12.07
CA ARG A 32 -10.06 7.38 -12.58
C ARG A 32 -9.17 7.40 -13.82
N TYR A 33 -8.14 6.55 -13.87
CA TYR A 33 -7.27 6.40 -15.04
C TYR A 33 -8.06 5.91 -16.26
N ALA A 34 -8.93 4.90 -16.08
CA ALA A 34 -9.78 4.40 -17.16
C ALA A 34 -10.75 5.46 -17.70
N ARG A 35 -11.08 6.48 -16.90
CA ARG A 35 -11.89 7.65 -17.30
C ARG A 35 -11.05 8.80 -17.89
N GLY A 36 -9.73 8.65 -18.01
CA GLY A 36 -8.82 9.70 -18.49
C GLY A 36 -8.60 10.86 -17.50
N LEU A 37 -8.97 10.71 -16.22
CA LEU A 37 -8.84 11.78 -15.21
C LEU A 37 -7.45 11.86 -14.56
N VAL A 38 -6.62 10.84 -14.75
CA VAL A 38 -5.24 10.76 -14.26
C VAL A 38 -4.35 10.13 -15.32
N SER A 39 -3.07 10.49 -15.34
CA SER A 39 -2.12 10.11 -16.40
C SER A 39 -1.41 8.77 -16.18
N PHE A 40 -1.55 8.16 -15.00
CA PHE A 40 -0.85 6.92 -14.65
C PHE A 40 -1.76 5.90 -13.96
N ARG A 41 -1.30 4.64 -13.91
CA ARG A 41 -1.93 3.56 -13.15
C ARG A 41 -1.10 3.19 -11.95
N LEU A 42 -1.77 2.77 -10.89
CA LEU A 42 -1.13 2.20 -9.71
C LEU A 42 -1.23 0.68 -9.74
N LYS A 43 -0.22 0.01 -9.19
CA LYS A 43 -0.18 -1.45 -9.01
C LYS A 43 0.20 -1.76 -7.57
N GLN A 44 -0.39 -2.83 -7.02
CA GLN A 44 0.04 -3.35 -5.72
C GLN A 44 1.50 -3.78 -5.81
N ASN A 45 2.31 -3.37 -4.83
CA ASN A 45 3.72 -3.71 -4.73
C ASN A 45 4.02 -4.25 -3.31
N LYS A 46 5.30 -4.53 -3.05
CA LYS A 46 5.78 -5.05 -1.75
C LYS A 46 5.58 -4.11 -0.55
N TYR A 47 5.16 -2.87 -0.81
CA TYR A 47 4.87 -1.84 0.19
C TYR A 47 3.36 -1.68 0.41
N GLY A 48 2.54 -2.59 -0.13
CA GLY A 48 1.08 -2.52 -0.04
C GLY A 48 0.53 -2.60 1.38
N ASP A 49 1.29 -3.15 2.32
CA ASP A 49 0.98 -3.31 3.75
C ASP A 49 1.62 -2.22 4.64
N MET A 50 2.27 -1.21 4.03
CA MET A 50 2.87 -0.09 4.76
C MET A 50 1.93 1.12 4.75
N LEU A 51 1.87 1.80 5.89
CA LEU A 51 1.24 3.11 5.99
C LEU A 51 2.11 4.17 5.34
N HIS A 52 1.49 5.28 4.95
CA HIS A 52 2.21 6.38 4.30
C HIS A 52 3.34 6.93 5.18
N HIS A 53 3.10 7.08 6.50
CA HIS A 53 4.12 7.57 7.41
C HIS A 53 5.25 6.55 7.60
N GLU A 54 4.97 5.24 7.63
CA GLU A 54 5.99 4.19 7.71
C GLU A 54 6.85 4.18 6.44
N PHE A 55 6.22 4.32 5.28
CA PHE A 55 6.91 4.41 4.00
C PHE A 55 7.82 5.63 3.95
N VAL A 56 7.32 6.80 4.36
CA VAL A 56 8.14 8.03 4.43
C VAL A 56 9.27 7.84 5.43
N HIS A 57 9.02 7.35 6.63
CA HIS A 57 10.09 7.16 7.62
C HIS A 57 11.18 6.17 7.16
N THR A 58 10.78 5.11 6.43
CA THR A 58 11.74 4.08 5.97
C THR A 58 12.49 4.50 4.70
N MET A 59 11.84 5.23 3.79
CA MET A 59 12.37 5.53 2.44
C MET A 59 12.78 6.99 2.24
N ASN A 60 12.44 7.88 3.18
CA ASN A 60 12.86 9.27 3.16
C ASN A 60 14.12 9.36 4.01
N GLY A 61 15.30 9.32 3.37
CA GLY A 61 16.62 9.34 4.02
C GLY A 61 17.00 10.67 4.68
N PHE A 62 16.02 11.45 5.13
CA PHE A 62 16.22 12.64 5.95
C PHE A 62 16.01 12.24 7.41
N ASN A 63 17.11 12.16 8.15
CA ASN A 63 17.14 12.09 9.62
C ASN A 63 17.14 13.49 10.21
#